data_AF-A0A8T6TJ93-F1
#
_entry.id   AF-A0A8T6TJ93-F1
#
_cell.length_a   1.000
_cell.length_b   1.000
_cell.length_c   1.000
_cell.angle_alpha   90.00
_cell.angle_beta   90.00
_cell.angle_gamma   90.00
#
_symmetry.space_group_name_H-M   'P 1'
#
loop_
_entity.id
_entity.type
_entity.pdbx_description
1 polymer ?
#
loop_
_entity_poly.entity_id
_entity_poly.type
_entity_poly.pdbx_seq_one_letter_code
_entity_poly.pdbx_strand_id
1 'polypeptide(L)' 'EVLVTEVGKVGTDTMMARDIRYNPVVVADAGDLSVGQMATVHLLEARGVYLFAETV' A
#
# COMPACT_ATOMS: atom_id res chain seq x y z
N GLU A 1 7.70 -4.94 -4.87
CA GLU A 1 7.49 -3.50 -5.08
C GLU A 1 6.04 -3.28 -5.50
N VAL A 2 5.44 -2.19 -5.04
CA VAL A 2 4.07 -1.82 -5.35
C VAL A 2 4.03 -0.42 -5.93
N LEU A 3 3.15 -0.21 -6.91
CA LEU A 3 2.88 1.11 -7.45
C LEU A 3 1.79 1.76 -6.60
N VAL A 4 2.06 2.92 -6.02
CA VAL A 4 1.05 3.68 -5.31
C VAL A 4 0.00 4.19 -6.29
N THR A 5 -1.27 3.85 -6.05
CA THR A 5 -2.38 4.25 -6.92
C THR A 5 -3.36 5.21 -6.26
N GLU A 6 -3.51 5.18 -4.94
CA GLU A 6 -4.46 6.05 -4.22
C GLU A 6 -4.02 6.27 -2.76
N VAL A 7 -4.33 7.46 -2.22
CA VAL A 7 -4.03 7.84 -0.83
C VAL A 7 -5.34 8.04 -0.08
N GLY A 8 -5.60 7.22 0.93
CA GLY A 8 -6.74 7.37 1.82
C GLY A 8 -6.35 8.14 3.09
N LYS A 9 -6.61 9.45 3.14
CA LYS A 9 -6.39 10.27 4.34
C LYS A 9 -7.64 10.35 5.20
N VAL A 10 -7.84 9.39 6.10
CA VAL A 10 -8.76 9.55 7.24
C VAL A 10 -8.16 8.89 8.49
N GLY A 11 -7.50 9.67 9.35
CA GLY A 11 -7.10 9.27 10.71
C GLY A 11 -6.01 8.19 10.83
N THR A 12 -5.71 7.45 9.77
CA THR A 12 -4.64 6.45 9.67
C THR A 12 -3.86 6.71 8.38
N ASP A 13 -2.53 6.83 8.45
CA ASP A 13 -1.65 7.08 7.30
C ASP A 13 -1.55 5.84 6.39
N THR A 14 -2.67 5.48 5.78
CA THR A 14 -2.83 4.27 4.94
C THR A 14 -2.97 4.63 3.47
N MET A 15 -2.33 3.85 2.61
CA MET A 15 -2.38 4.06 1.16
C MET A 15 -2.78 2.79 0.43
N MET A 16 -3.48 2.94 -0.70
CA MET A 16 -3.73 1.83 -1.62
C MET A 16 -2.70 1.84 -2.73
N ALA A 17 -2.05 0.70 -2.90
CA ALA A 17 -1.10 0.42 -3.94
C ALA A 17 -1.54 -0.81 -4.72
N ARG A 18 -0.93 -0.99 -5.89
CA ARG A 18 -1.15 -2.15 -6.75
C ARG A 18 0.16 -2.93 -6.87
N ASP A 19 0.15 -4.20 -6.48
CA ASP A 19 1.19 -5.13 -6.90
C ASP A 19 1.00 -5.43 -8.39
N ILE A 20 2.12 -5.52 -9.11
CA ILE A 20 2.23 -5.90 -10.53
C ILE A 20 1.47 -7.20 -10.85
N ARG A 21 1.22 -8.04 -9.83
CA ARG A 21 0.60 -9.37 -9.90
C ARG A 21 -0.78 -9.44 -9.26
N TYR A 22 -1.62 -8.42 -9.38
CA TYR A 22 -3.10 -8.56 -9.29
C TYR A 22 -3.83 -8.24 -7.98
N ASN A 23 -3.20 -7.87 -6.85
CA ASN A 23 -3.96 -7.56 -5.63
C ASN A 23 -3.87 -6.09 -5.19
N PRO A 24 -4.98 -5.48 -4.74
CA PRO A 24 -4.94 -4.21 -4.03
C PRO A 24 -4.18 -4.42 -2.70
N VAL A 25 -3.17 -3.60 -2.49
CA VAL A 25 -2.30 -3.61 -1.31
C VAL A 25 -2.61 -2.37 -0.49
N VAL A 26 -3.02 -2.56 0.75
CA VAL A 26 -3.12 -1.52 1.76
C VAL A 26 -1.77 -1.41 2.44
N VAL A 27 -1.10 -0.28 2.27
CA VAL A 27 0.19 0.02 2.89
C VAL A 27 -0.08 0.92 4.09
N ALA A 28 0.28 0.46 5.29
CA ALA A 28 0.26 1.26 6.50
C ALA A 28 1.54 2.11 6.61
N ASP A 29 1.47 3.20 7.37
CA ASP A 29 2.58 4.15 7.60
C ASP A 29 3.18 4.73 6.31
N ALA A 30 2.30 5.01 5.35
CA ALA A 30 2.68 5.48 4.03
C ALA A 30 2.81 7.02 3.95
N GLY A 31 3.05 7.69 5.07
CA GLY A 31 3.01 9.16 5.20
C GLY A 31 3.90 9.92 4.22
N ASP A 32 5.00 9.31 3.80
CA ASP A 32 5.99 9.91 2.88
C ASP A 32 5.80 9.49 1.41
N LEU A 33 4.83 8.63 1.10
CA LEU A 33 4.62 8.13 -0.26
C LEU A 33 3.66 9.03 -1.07
N SER A 34 3.98 9.23 -2.34
CA SER A 34 3.14 9.97 -3.29
C SER A 34 2.49 9.05 -4.32
N VAL A 35 1.32 9.45 -4.84
CA VAL A 35 0.66 8.73 -5.95
C VAL A 35 1.57 8.66 -7.17
N GLY A 36 1.69 7.48 -7.77
CA GLY A 36 2.58 7.22 -8.91
C GLY A 36 4.01 6.84 -8.54
N GLN A 37 4.36 6.87 -7.26
CA GLN A 37 5.66 6.40 -6.77
C GLN A 37 5.69 4.87 -6.66
N MET A 38 6.85 4.29 -6.96
CA MET A 38 7.14 2.89 -6.64
C MET A 38 7.67 2.80 -5.20
N ALA A 39 7.10 1.90 -4.42
CA ALA A 39 7.53 1.63 -3.05
C ALA A 39 7.91 0.15 -2.87
N THR A 40 8.96 -0.09 -2.10
CA THR A 40 9.24 -1.42 -1.57
C THR A 40 8.45 -1.59 -0.29
N VAL A 41 7.70 -2.69 -0.20
CA VAL A 41 6.84 -2.97 0.96
C VAL A 41 7.03 -4.42 1.40
N HIS A 42 6.89 -4.65 2.69
CA HIS A 42 6.84 -5.97 3.29
C HIS A 42 5.39 -6.35 3.55
N LEU A 43 4.94 -7.48 2.98
CA LEU A 43 3.60 -8.02 3.22
C LEU A 43 3.51 -8.57 4.65
N LEU A 44 2.51 -8.11 5.40
CA LEU A 44 2.24 -8.50 6.78
C LEU A 44 1.16 -9.58 6.87
N GLU A 45 -0.01 -9.33 6.26
CA GLU A 45 -1.14 -10.24 6.29
C GLU A 45 -2.07 -10.07 5.07
N ALA A 46 -2.94 -11.06 4.84
CA ALA A 46 -4.00 -10.99 3.85
C ALA A 46 -5.36 -11.10 4.54
N ARG A 47 -6.26 -10.14 4.29
CA ARG A 47 -7.64 -10.17 4.80
C ARG A 47 -8.63 -10.02 3.65
N GLY A 48 -9.30 -11.12 3.31
CA GLY A 48 -10.20 -11.16 2.17
C GLY A 48 -9.44 -10.92 0.86
N VAL A 49 -9.81 -9.86 0.14
CA VAL A 49 -9.18 -9.47 -1.14
C VAL A 49 -8.01 -8.48 -0.97
N TYR A 50 -7.80 -7.97 0.25
CA TYR A 50 -6.77 -6.97 0.54
C TYR A 50 -5.51 -7.63 1.10
N LEU A 51 -4.36 -7.20 0.59
CA LEU A 51 -3.07 -7.46 1.20
C LEU A 51 -2.68 -6.28 2.06
N PHE A 52 -2.19 -6.52 3.27
CA PHE A 52 -1.68 -5.48 4.16
C PHE A 52 -0.16 -5.52 4.17
N ALA A 53 0.46 -4.35 4.09
CA ALA A 53 1.90 -4.20 4.00
C ALA A 53 2.39 -2.97 4.77
N GLU A 54 3.69 -2.92 5.03
CA GLU A 54 4.40 -1.75 5.54
C GLU A 54 5.53 -1.37 4.59
N THR A 55 5.90 -0.09 4.55
CA THR A 55 7.07 0.41 3.81
C THR A 55 8.37 -0.12 4.41
N VAL A 56 9.37 -0.36 3.55
CA VAL A 56 10.74 -0.75 3.94
C VAL A 56 11.71 0.40 3.71
#